data_AF-A0A0J6YKS2-F1
#
_entry.id   AF-A0A0J6YKS2-F1
#
_cell.length_a   1.000
_cell.length_b   1.000
_cell.length_c   1.000
_cell.angle_alpha   90.00
_cell.angle_beta   90.00
_cell.angle_gamma   90.00
#
_symmetry.space_group_name_H-M   'P 1'
#
loop_
_entity.id
_entity.type
_entity.pdbx_description
1 polymer ?
#
loop_
_entity_poly.entity_id
_entity_poly.type
_entity_poly.pdbx_seq_one_letter_code
_entity_poly.pdbx_strand_id
1 'polypeptide(L)'
;MLRCVPRVLRPSSSIGLARPTARYLHQVTGDFLNYDAKGIPVSTKVPVFIGDPGETFVLITTDIGRALHAASHDRLKLTALPSGKAGEDSCPVTFFHDTQHFGFGPSSYPRLHIPINFPRQTDSNTSPATLHLTGNMHDIVLDGTPDAKFFELANASGRELQGALDELKDR
;
A
#
# COMPACT_ATOMS: atom_id res chain seq x y z
N MET A 1 14.91 36.27 -52.39
CA MET A 1 14.11 36.02 -51.16
C MET A 1 13.48 34.63 -51.28
N LEU A 2 14.08 33.61 -50.67
CA LEU A 2 13.54 32.25 -50.62
C LEU A 2 12.79 32.07 -49.30
N ARG A 3 11.47 31.83 -49.37
CA ARG A 3 10.65 31.47 -48.21
C ARG A 3 10.61 29.95 -48.07
N CYS A 4 11.40 29.40 -47.14
CA CYS A 4 11.19 28.06 -46.62
C CYS A 4 10.02 28.10 -45.64
N VAL A 5 8.95 27.36 -45.91
CA VAL A 5 7.90 27.07 -44.93
C VAL A 5 8.21 25.69 -44.33
N PRO A 6 8.39 25.54 -43.01
CA PRO A 6 8.57 24.23 -42.42
C PRO A 6 7.24 23.47 -42.47
N ARG A 7 7.28 22.33 -43.15
CA ARG A 7 6.21 21.32 -43.19
C ARG A 7 6.10 20.74 -41.78
N VAL A 8 5.06 21.13 -41.03
CA VAL A 8 4.75 20.51 -39.73
C VAL A 8 4.35 19.07 -40.00
N LEU A 9 5.26 18.13 -39.74
CA LEU A 9 4.93 16.72 -39.58
C LEU A 9 4.03 16.61 -38.35
N ARG A 10 2.72 16.46 -38.57
CA ARG A 10 1.80 15.99 -37.53
C ARG A 10 2.24 14.57 -37.16
N PRO A 11 2.59 14.29 -35.90
CA PRO A 11 2.68 12.91 -35.45
C PRO A 11 1.25 12.37 -35.41
N SER A 12 0.94 11.50 -36.36
CA SER A 12 -0.24 10.64 -36.31
C SER A 12 0.02 9.56 -35.26
N SER A 13 0.04 9.94 -33.99
CA SER A 13 0.03 8.98 -32.89
C SER A 13 -1.42 8.82 -32.43
N SER A 14 -2.14 7.90 -33.04
CA SER A 14 -3.30 7.28 -32.39
C SER A 14 -2.77 6.37 -31.27
N ILE A 15 -2.17 6.96 -30.25
CA ILE A 15 -2.09 6.33 -28.94
C ILE A 15 -3.52 6.45 -28.44
N GLY A 16 -4.24 5.33 -28.37
CA GLY A 16 -5.48 5.27 -27.63
C GLY A 16 -5.17 5.67 -26.19
N LEU A 17 -5.30 6.95 -25.88
CA LEU A 17 -5.31 7.46 -24.52
C LEU A 17 -6.49 6.76 -23.86
N ALA A 18 -6.20 5.67 -23.15
CA ALA A 18 -7.11 5.17 -22.14
C ALA A 18 -7.52 6.40 -21.32
N ARG A 19 -8.84 6.65 -21.25
CA ARG A 19 -9.35 7.74 -20.42
C ARG A 19 -8.75 7.54 -19.03
N PRO A 20 -8.23 8.59 -18.37
CA PRO A 20 -7.77 8.47 -17.00
C PRO A 20 -8.91 7.89 -16.16
N THR A 21 -8.77 6.64 -15.73
CA THR A 21 -9.71 6.03 -14.81
C THR A 21 -9.33 6.54 -13.43
N ALA A 22 -10.21 7.31 -12.79
CA ALA A 22 -10.04 7.68 -11.41
C ALA A 22 -10.21 6.42 -10.53
N ARG A 23 -9.31 6.22 -9.58
CA ARG A 23 -9.49 5.23 -8.51
C ARG A 23 -10.43 5.83 -7.47
N TYR A 24 -11.46 5.08 -7.08
CA TYR A 24 -12.34 5.47 -5.99
C TYR A 24 -11.88 4.84 -4.69
N LEU A 25 -11.83 5.67 -3.64
CA LEU A 25 -11.55 5.19 -2.30
C LEU A 25 -12.85 5.11 -1.52
N HIS A 26 -13.12 3.94 -0.98
CA HIS A 26 -14.29 3.67 -0.16
C HIS A 26 -13.86 3.54 1.29
N GLN A 27 -14.43 4.36 2.16
CA GLN A 27 -14.21 4.21 3.59
C GLN A 27 -15.04 3.05 4.12
N VAL A 28 -14.39 2.11 4.78
CA VAL A 28 -14.99 1.00 5.52
C VAL A 28 -14.52 1.02 6.97
N THR A 29 -15.24 0.32 7.85
CA THR A 29 -14.83 0.13 9.24
C THR A 29 -14.15 -1.22 9.38
N GLY A 30 -12.86 -1.21 9.73
CA GLY A 30 -12.11 -2.41 10.10
C GLY A 30 -12.09 -2.63 11.62
N ASP A 31 -11.66 -3.83 12.01
CA ASP A 31 -11.33 -4.15 13.40
C ASP A 31 -9.81 -4.27 13.54
N PHE A 32 -9.21 -3.36 14.32
CA PHE A 32 -7.81 -3.42 14.66
C PHE A 32 -7.62 -4.07 16.02
N LEU A 33 -6.99 -5.23 16.01
CA LEU A 33 -6.69 -6.05 17.18
C LEU A 33 -5.23 -5.85 17.56
N ASN A 34 -4.97 -5.36 18.77
CA ASN A 34 -3.62 -5.14 19.29
C ASN A 34 -3.58 -5.35 20.81
N TYR A 35 -2.38 -5.36 21.40
CA TYR A 35 -2.22 -5.28 22.84
C TYR A 35 -2.39 -3.84 23.33
N ASP A 36 -3.11 -3.65 24.44
CA ASP A 36 -3.11 -2.40 25.18
C ASP A 36 -1.80 -2.22 25.97
N ALA A 37 -1.67 -1.09 26.67
CA ALA A 37 -0.50 -0.80 27.50
C ALA A 37 -0.26 -1.80 28.65
N LYS A 38 -1.24 -2.65 28.98
CA LYS A 38 -1.15 -3.71 30.00
C LYS A 38 -0.87 -5.08 29.39
N GLY A 39 -0.71 -5.19 28.07
CA GLY A 39 -0.52 -6.45 27.37
C GLY A 39 -1.80 -7.25 27.17
N ILE A 40 -2.98 -6.62 27.30
CA ILE A 40 -4.27 -7.28 27.11
C ILE A 40 -4.74 -7.07 25.66
N PRO A 41 -5.17 -8.13 24.94
CA PRO A 41 -5.74 -7.97 23.62
C PRO A 41 -6.99 -7.09 23.63
N VAL A 42 -6.99 -6.05 22.82
CA VAL A 42 -8.12 -5.14 22.61
C VAL A 42 -8.46 -5.08 21.13
N SER A 43 -9.76 -4.91 20.84
CA SER A 43 -10.29 -4.72 19.49
C SER A 43 -10.85 -3.31 19.36
N THR A 44 -10.35 -2.54 18.42
CA THR A 44 -10.77 -1.15 18.17
C THR A 44 -11.31 -1.02 16.76
N LYS A 45 -12.48 -0.40 16.62
CA LYS A 45 -13.05 -0.04 15.32
C LYS A 45 -12.25 1.11 14.71
N VAL A 46 -11.77 0.92 13.49
CA VAL A 46 -10.89 1.90 12.82
C VAL A 46 -11.37 2.19 11.40
N PRO A 47 -11.18 3.42 10.89
CA PRO A 47 -11.43 3.72 9.48
C PRO A 47 -10.32 3.09 8.63
N VAL A 48 -10.73 2.46 7.54
CA VAL A 48 -9.85 1.89 6.52
C VAL A 48 -10.40 2.33 5.18
N PHE A 49 -9.53 2.72 4.24
CA PHE A 49 -9.96 3.10 2.91
C PHE A 49 -9.47 2.06 1.92
N ILE A 50 -10.36 1.62 1.04
CA ILE A 50 -10.12 0.53 0.10
C ILE A 50 -10.44 0.98 -1.32
N GLY A 51 -9.84 0.33 -2.30
CA GLY A 51 -10.19 0.51 -3.70
C GLY A 51 -11.55 -0.09 -4.09
N ASP A 52 -11.87 -0.03 -5.38
CA ASP A 52 -13.04 -0.68 -5.97
C ASP A 52 -12.98 -2.22 -5.83
N PRO A 53 -14.11 -2.93 -5.95
CA PRO A 53 -14.12 -4.40 -5.93
C PRO A 53 -13.13 -5.00 -6.93
N GLY A 54 -12.23 -5.85 -6.43
CA GLY A 54 -11.15 -6.47 -7.22
C GLY A 54 -9.82 -5.74 -7.14
N GLU A 55 -9.80 -4.49 -6.67
CA GLU A 55 -8.57 -3.81 -6.27
C GLU A 55 -8.07 -4.37 -4.92
N THR A 56 -6.76 -4.30 -4.73
CA THR A 56 -6.01 -4.96 -3.65
C THR A 56 -5.20 -3.98 -2.82
N PHE A 57 -5.67 -2.74 -2.81
CA PHE A 57 -5.06 -1.59 -2.17
C PHE A 57 -5.85 -1.16 -0.93
N VAL A 58 -5.11 -0.85 0.14
CA VAL A 58 -5.67 -0.42 1.42
C VAL A 58 -4.87 0.75 1.97
N LEU A 59 -5.58 1.80 2.38
CA LEU A 59 -5.03 2.91 3.15
C LEU A 59 -5.48 2.83 4.60
N ILE A 60 -4.51 2.96 5.49
CA ILE A 60 -4.70 2.93 6.93
C ILE A 60 -4.08 4.15 7.59
N THR A 61 -4.54 4.46 8.79
CA THR A 61 -3.94 5.52 9.59
C THR A 61 -2.53 5.14 10.05
N THR A 62 -1.71 6.16 10.30
CA THR A 62 -0.27 5.96 10.54
C THR A 62 0.02 5.20 11.84
N ASP A 63 -0.86 5.28 12.85
CA ASP A 63 -0.77 4.52 14.09
C ASP A 63 -0.92 3.02 13.87
N ILE A 64 -1.88 2.59 13.04
CA ILE A 64 -2.08 1.18 12.68
C ILE A 64 -0.85 0.66 11.93
N GLY A 65 -0.39 1.41 10.92
CA GLY A 65 0.77 0.98 10.13
C GLY A 65 2.06 0.95 10.96
N ARG A 66 2.28 1.92 11.86
CA ARG A 66 3.43 1.85 12.80
C ARG A 66 3.36 0.65 13.72
N ALA A 67 2.18 0.30 14.22
CA ALA A 67 2.00 -0.87 15.08
C ALA A 67 2.31 -2.19 14.34
N LEU A 68 1.83 -2.33 13.09
CA LEU A 68 2.18 -3.47 12.23
C LEU A 68 3.69 -3.51 11.95
N HIS A 69 4.29 -2.37 11.61
CA HIS A 69 5.72 -2.28 11.34
C HIS A 69 6.60 -2.68 12.54
N ALA A 70 6.26 -2.18 13.73
CA ALA A 70 6.96 -2.55 14.96
C ALA A 70 6.92 -4.07 15.22
N ALA A 71 5.75 -4.69 15.02
CA ALA A 71 5.60 -6.13 15.18
C ALA A 71 6.37 -6.95 14.12
N SER A 72 6.47 -6.44 12.88
CA SER A 72 7.33 -7.04 11.85
C SER A 72 8.79 -7.07 12.32
N HIS A 73 9.30 -5.95 12.82
CA HIS A 73 10.67 -5.85 13.32
C HIS A 73 10.95 -6.81 14.47
N ASP A 74 10.04 -6.92 15.44
CA ASP A 74 10.22 -7.82 16.57
C ASP A 74 10.20 -9.29 16.14
N ARG A 75 9.37 -9.65 15.14
CA ARG A 75 9.41 -10.98 14.53
C ARG A 75 10.73 -11.27 13.83
N LEU A 76 11.27 -10.30 13.08
CA LEU A 76 12.56 -10.45 12.40
C LEU A 76 13.70 -10.65 13.40
N LYS A 77 13.73 -9.88 14.50
CA LYS A 77 14.71 -10.07 15.60
C LYS A 77 14.66 -11.48 16.18
N LEU A 78 13.46 -12.03 16.41
CA LEU A 78 13.28 -13.39 16.94
C LEU A 78 13.78 -14.48 15.99
N THR A 79 13.70 -14.24 14.68
CA THR A 79 14.10 -15.22 13.66
C THR A 79 15.57 -15.16 13.22
N ALA A 80 16.36 -14.23 13.77
CA ALA A 80 17.78 -13.99 13.41
C ALA A 80 18.04 -13.83 11.90
N LEU A 81 17.01 -13.54 11.11
CA LEU A 81 17.13 -13.28 9.69
C LEU A 81 17.74 -11.87 9.53
N PRO A 82 18.78 -11.70 8.69
CA PRO A 82 19.27 -10.37 8.39
C PRO A 82 18.10 -9.56 7.84
N SER A 83 17.88 -8.38 8.41
CA SER A 83 17.01 -7.38 7.80
C SER A 83 17.57 -7.13 6.41
N GLY A 84 16.97 -7.73 5.39
CA GLY A 84 17.27 -7.38 4.01
C GLY A 84 17.02 -5.89 3.80
N LYS A 85 17.34 -5.35 2.63
CA LYS A 85 16.92 -4.00 2.22
C LYS A 85 15.39 -3.89 2.09
N ALA A 86 14.62 -4.24 3.12
CA ALA A 86 13.41 -3.52 3.41
C ALA A 86 13.85 -2.06 3.51
N GLY A 87 13.31 -1.20 2.65
CA GLY A 87 13.43 0.23 2.91
C GLY A 87 12.95 0.47 4.33
N GLU A 88 13.60 1.38 5.05
CA GLU A 88 13.25 1.77 6.43
C GLU A 88 11.75 2.05 6.60
N ASP A 89 11.07 2.33 5.50
CA ASP A 89 9.66 2.68 5.39
C ASP A 89 8.74 1.55 4.86
N SER A 90 9.13 0.27 4.92
CA SER A 90 8.27 -0.83 4.44
C SER A 90 8.49 -2.16 5.15
N CYS A 91 7.44 -2.98 5.27
CA CYS A 91 7.59 -4.35 5.77
C CYS A 91 6.60 -5.34 5.13
N PRO A 92 6.99 -6.63 5.01
CA PRO A 92 6.09 -7.67 4.54
C PRO A 92 5.01 -7.97 5.58
N VAL A 93 3.77 -8.08 5.13
CA VAL A 93 2.60 -8.53 5.89
C VAL A 93 1.90 -9.66 5.13
N THR A 94 0.92 -10.31 5.75
CA THR A 94 0.18 -11.41 5.10
C THR A 94 -1.31 -11.16 5.23
N PHE A 95 -2.04 -11.27 4.12
CA PHE A 95 -3.50 -11.31 4.15
C PHE A 95 -3.98 -12.75 4.31
N PHE A 96 -4.80 -12.99 5.33
CA PHE A 96 -5.43 -14.29 5.61
C PHE A 96 -6.88 -14.24 5.13
N HIS A 97 -7.17 -14.94 4.04
CA HIS A 97 -8.45 -14.83 3.34
C HIS A 97 -9.63 -15.32 4.17
N ASP A 98 -9.53 -16.49 4.81
CA ASP A 98 -10.66 -17.08 5.57
C ASP A 98 -11.11 -16.24 6.77
N THR A 99 -10.22 -15.39 7.28
CA THR A 99 -10.47 -14.55 8.46
C THR A 99 -10.41 -13.05 8.13
N GLN A 100 -10.21 -12.71 6.85
CA GLN A 100 -10.18 -11.36 6.29
C GLN A 100 -9.30 -10.38 7.08
N HIS A 101 -8.04 -10.73 7.34
CA HIS A 101 -7.14 -9.84 8.08
C HIS A 101 -5.73 -9.78 7.52
N PHE A 102 -5.09 -8.63 7.72
CA PHE A 102 -3.65 -8.48 7.61
C PHE A 102 -2.98 -8.77 8.95
N GLY A 103 -1.88 -9.51 8.93
CA GLY A 103 -1.08 -9.81 10.11
C GLY A 103 0.18 -10.62 9.80
N PHE A 104 0.78 -11.19 10.85
CA PHE A 104 2.02 -11.98 10.78
C PHE A 104 1.82 -13.47 11.07
N GLY A 105 0.57 -13.91 11.16
CA GLY A 105 0.20 -15.25 11.60
C GLY A 105 -1.31 -15.27 11.88
N PRO A 106 -1.96 -16.45 11.83
CA PRO A 106 -3.41 -16.54 11.93
C PRO A 106 -3.96 -16.03 13.27
N SER A 107 -3.14 -16.09 14.33
CA SER A 107 -3.49 -15.69 15.69
C SER A 107 -2.49 -14.72 16.35
N SER A 108 -1.51 -14.20 15.59
CA SER A 108 -0.54 -13.25 16.13
C SER A 108 -1.08 -11.83 16.08
N TYR A 109 -0.61 -10.97 16.98
CA TYR A 109 -0.98 -9.56 17.04
C TYR A 109 0.19 -8.67 16.59
N PRO A 110 -0.09 -7.47 16.03
CA PRO A 110 -1.42 -6.92 15.75
C PRO A 110 -2.06 -7.53 14.49
N ARG A 111 -3.40 -7.41 14.39
CA ARG A 111 -4.19 -7.81 13.21
C ARG A 111 -5.12 -6.69 12.78
N LEU A 112 -5.22 -6.47 11.49
CA LEU A 112 -6.19 -5.56 10.91
C LEU A 112 -7.21 -6.37 10.11
N HIS A 113 -8.41 -6.56 10.66
CA HIS A 113 -9.53 -7.14 9.94
C HIS A 113 -10.22 -6.08 9.09
N ILE A 114 -10.56 -6.42 7.86
CA ILE A 114 -11.24 -5.53 6.92
C ILE A 114 -12.43 -6.32 6.34
N PRO A 115 -13.63 -5.72 6.25
CA PRO A 115 -14.84 -6.44 5.85
C PRO A 115 -14.92 -6.67 4.32
N ILE A 116 -13.82 -7.09 3.69
CA ILE A 116 -13.74 -7.39 2.26
C ILE A 116 -12.92 -8.65 1.99
N ASN A 117 -13.25 -9.31 0.88
CA ASN A 117 -12.43 -10.39 0.32
C ASN A 117 -11.60 -9.83 -0.83
N PHE A 118 -10.28 -9.91 -0.71
CA PHE A 118 -9.41 -9.69 -1.85
C PHE A 118 -9.38 -10.90 -2.77
N PRO A 119 -9.16 -10.72 -4.08
CA PRO A 119 -8.95 -11.82 -4.99
C PRO A 119 -7.74 -12.66 -4.54
N ARG A 120 -7.94 -13.99 -4.51
CA ARG A 120 -6.85 -14.94 -4.26
C ARG A 120 -5.94 -14.98 -5.48
N GLN A 121 -4.63 -14.95 -5.23
CA GLN A 121 -3.61 -15.03 -6.29
C GLN A 121 -3.17 -16.47 -6.56
N THR A 122 -3.42 -17.36 -5.59
CA THR A 122 -3.13 -18.79 -5.63
C THR A 122 -4.25 -19.51 -4.86
N ASP A 123 -4.26 -20.85 -4.88
CA ASP A 123 -5.21 -21.65 -4.07
C ASP A 123 -4.92 -21.60 -2.56
N SER A 124 -3.86 -20.89 -2.13
CA SER A 124 -3.48 -20.73 -0.73
C SER A 124 -4.52 -19.92 0.07
N ASN A 125 -4.57 -20.18 1.38
CA ASN A 125 -5.31 -19.32 2.32
C ASN A 125 -4.70 -17.93 2.54
N THR A 126 -3.48 -17.72 2.05
CA THR A 126 -2.72 -16.52 2.31
C THR A 126 -2.30 -15.84 1.02
N SER A 127 -2.33 -14.50 1.03
CA SER A 127 -1.70 -13.67 0.02
C SER A 127 -0.57 -12.85 0.66
N PRO A 128 0.62 -12.82 0.02
CA PRO A 128 1.69 -11.92 0.43
C PRO A 128 1.27 -10.47 0.16
N ALA A 129 1.72 -9.56 1.02
CA ALA A 129 1.40 -8.15 0.92
C ALA A 129 2.54 -7.32 1.52
N THR A 130 2.64 -6.07 1.09
CA THR A 130 3.63 -5.13 1.62
C THR A 130 2.93 -3.93 2.23
N LEU A 131 3.33 -3.60 3.47
CA LEU A 131 2.99 -2.34 4.13
C LEU A 131 4.06 -1.30 3.77
N HIS A 132 3.63 -0.11 3.36
CA HIS A 132 4.46 1.05 3.07
C HIS A 132 4.09 2.21 3.99
N LEU A 133 5.08 2.84 4.61
CA LEU A 133 4.93 3.85 5.65
C LEU A 133 5.09 5.29 5.11
N THR A 134 4.88 5.47 3.80
CA THR A 134 5.10 6.75 3.12
C THR A 134 3.88 7.65 3.19
N GLY A 135 4.07 8.91 3.59
CA GLY A 135 3.01 9.94 3.56
C GLY A 135 2.18 10.05 4.85
N ASN A 136 0.99 10.65 4.74
CA ASN A 136 0.11 10.94 5.89
C ASN A 136 -0.81 9.77 6.26
N MET A 137 -0.83 8.74 5.43
CA MET A 137 -1.51 7.46 5.62
C MET A 137 -0.55 6.39 5.12
N HIS A 138 -0.72 5.16 5.58
CA HIS A 138 0.13 4.05 5.16
C HIS A 138 -0.64 3.12 4.24
N ASP A 139 0.07 2.59 3.25
CA ASP A 139 -0.50 1.75 2.20
C ASP A 139 -0.22 0.28 2.49
N ILE A 140 -1.20 -0.59 2.29
CA ILE A 140 -1.00 -2.03 2.18
C ILE A 140 -1.47 -2.46 0.80
N VAL A 141 -0.60 -3.17 0.08
CA VAL A 141 -0.89 -3.72 -1.26
C VAL A 141 -0.59 -5.21 -1.27
N LEU A 142 -1.43 -6.01 -1.94
CA LEU A 142 -1.08 -7.42 -2.20
C LEU A 142 0.04 -7.50 -3.24
N ASP A 143 1.09 -8.26 -2.95
CA ASP A 143 2.29 -8.33 -3.79
C ASP A 143 1.99 -9.03 -5.12
N GLY A 144 2.55 -8.57 -6.23
CA GLY A 144 2.32 -9.19 -7.56
C GLY A 144 0.97 -8.83 -8.20
N THR A 145 0.29 -7.82 -7.68
CA THR A 145 -0.94 -7.26 -8.27
C THR A 145 -0.66 -6.00 -9.10
N PRO A 146 -1.60 -5.55 -9.95
CA PRO A 146 -1.51 -4.24 -10.59
C PRO A 146 -1.38 -3.08 -9.60
N ASP A 147 -1.92 -3.21 -8.38
CA ASP A 147 -1.84 -2.18 -7.35
C ASP A 147 -0.45 -2.08 -6.74
N ALA A 148 0.22 -3.21 -6.49
CA ALA A 148 1.62 -3.20 -6.08
C ALA A 148 2.50 -2.51 -7.14
N LYS A 149 2.30 -2.83 -8.42
CA LYS A 149 3.02 -2.16 -9.52
C LYS A 149 2.72 -0.67 -9.61
N PHE A 150 1.46 -0.28 -9.41
CA PHE A 150 1.08 1.12 -9.38
C PHE A 150 1.78 1.86 -8.24
N PHE A 151 1.80 1.27 -7.03
CA PHE A 151 2.48 1.84 -5.88
C PHE A 151 3.98 2.01 -6.13
N GLU A 152 4.66 1.00 -6.68
CA GLU A 152 6.08 1.10 -7.03
C GLU A 152 6.38 2.30 -7.94
N LEU A 153 5.58 2.47 -8.99
CA LEU A 153 5.71 3.60 -9.92
C LEU A 153 5.40 4.94 -9.24
N ALA A 154 4.32 5.00 -8.45
CA ALA A 154 3.92 6.20 -7.73
C ALA A 154 4.98 6.64 -6.71
N ASN A 155 5.55 5.70 -5.96
CA ASN A 155 6.62 5.95 -5.00
C ASN A 155 7.92 6.40 -5.71
N ALA A 156 8.27 5.78 -6.83
CA ALA A 156 9.42 6.20 -7.64
C ALA A 156 9.25 7.65 -8.13
N SER A 157 8.09 7.99 -8.70
CA SER A 157 7.77 9.35 -9.11
C SER A 157 7.76 10.33 -7.92
N GLY A 158 7.23 9.93 -6.76
CA GLY A 158 7.24 10.74 -5.54
C GLY A 158 8.66 11.10 -5.11
N ARG A 159 9.59 10.13 -5.14
CA ARG A 159 11.01 10.35 -4.84
C ARG A 159 11.69 11.29 -5.84
N GLU A 160 11.39 11.16 -7.12
CA GLU A 160 11.89 12.08 -8.16
C GLU A 160 11.39 13.51 -7.96
N LEU A 161 10.14 13.66 -7.52
CA LEU A 161 9.50 14.96 -7.30
C LEU A 161 9.84 15.60 -5.95
N GLN A 162 10.45 14.86 -5.01
CA GLN A 162 10.68 15.30 -3.63
C GLN A 162 11.35 16.67 -3.55
N GLY A 163 12.43 16.90 -4.31
CA GLY A 163 13.15 18.18 -4.29
C GLY A 163 12.29 19.36 -4.75
N ALA A 164 11.44 19.15 -5.77
CA ALA A 164 10.53 20.19 -6.25
C ALA A 164 9.38 20.46 -5.25
N LEU A 165 8.90 19.42 -4.56
CA LEU A 165 7.90 19.56 -3.51
C LEU A 165 8.45 20.32 -2.30
N ASP A 166 9.72 20.09 -1.94
CA ASP A 166 10.38 20.80 -0.85
C ASP A 166 10.51 22.30 -1.14
N GLU A 167 10.86 22.68 -2.39
CA GLU A 167 10.89 24.09 -2.81
C GLU A 167 9.52 24.78 -2.77
N LEU A 168 8.43 24.01 -2.96
CA LEU A 168 7.07 24.53 -2.93
C LEU A 168 6.52 24.71 -1.52
N LYS A 169 7.08 24.01 -0.52
CA LYS A 169 6.57 24.05 0.86
C LYS A 169 6.76 25.41 1.53
N ASP A 170 7.79 26.15 1.12
CA ASP A 170 8.22 27.40 1.75
C ASP A 170 7.81 28.66 0.95
N ARG A 171 6.91 28.51 -0.04
CA ARG A 171 6.28 29.62 -0.77
C ARG A 171 4.90 29.94 -0.22
#